data_AF-A0A8D1PEH8-F1
#
_entry.id   AF-A0A8D1PEH8-F1
#
_cell.length_a   1.000
_cell.length_b   1.000
_cell.length_c   1.000
_cell.angle_alpha   90.00
_cell.angle_beta   90.00
_cell.angle_gamma   90.00
#
_symmetry.space_group_name_H-M   'P 1'
#
loop_
_entity.id
_entity.type
_entity.pdbx_description
1 polymer ?
#
loop_
_entity_poly.entity_id
_entity_poly.type
_entity_poly.pdbx_seq_one_letter_code
_entity_poly.pdbx_strand_id
1 'polypeptide(L)'
;MDFRKILHGSKSVDSGISLDVSYKMDYPEMGLCIIINNKNFDKNTGMACRSGTDVDAANLRETFTNLKYEVRNKNDLTREEILELMHSVSKEDHSKRSSFICVLLSHGEEGKIFGTNGPVDLKKLTSFFRGDCCRTLTGKPKLFIIQVTIPGEIQRTDPGSSSHFVQR
;
A
#
# COMPACT_ATOMS: atom_id res chain seq x y z
N MET A 1 -50.03 23.64 -50.19
CA MET A 1 -48.55 23.64 -50.17
C MET A 1 -48.12 22.72 -49.05
N ASP A 2 -47.47 21.63 -49.44
CA ASP A 2 -46.80 20.66 -48.56
C ASP A 2 -45.54 21.30 -47.94
N PHE A 3 -45.11 20.81 -46.78
CA PHE A 3 -43.76 20.30 -46.52
C PHE A 3 -43.54 20.02 -45.03
N ARG A 4 -43.49 18.72 -44.70
CA ARG A 4 -42.80 18.17 -43.53
C ARG A 4 -41.29 18.47 -43.56
N LYS A 5 -40.68 18.76 -42.40
CA LYS A 5 -39.25 18.52 -42.02
C LYS A 5 -39.19 18.50 -40.46
N ILE A 6 -39.02 17.37 -39.78
CA ILE A 6 -37.80 16.57 -39.45
C ILE A 6 -37.01 17.09 -38.21
N LEU A 7 -36.76 16.13 -37.29
CA LEU A 7 -36.09 16.07 -35.97
C LEU A 7 -34.78 16.87 -35.74
N HIS A 8 -34.48 17.23 -34.47
CA HIS A 8 -33.42 16.62 -33.60
C HIS A 8 -33.08 17.42 -32.32
N GLY A 9 -33.04 16.71 -31.16
CA GLY A 9 -32.18 16.97 -29.97
C GLY A 9 -32.45 18.24 -29.13
N SER A 10 -32.39 18.25 -27.80
CA SER A 10 -31.37 17.61 -26.97
C SER A 10 -31.84 17.41 -25.52
N LYS A 11 -31.63 16.16 -25.06
CA LYS A 11 -31.24 15.67 -23.73
C LYS A 11 -31.52 16.58 -22.51
N SER A 12 -32.36 16.08 -21.62
CA SER A 12 -32.45 16.55 -20.24
C SER A 12 -31.12 16.31 -19.52
N VAL A 13 -30.54 17.36 -18.96
CA VAL A 13 -29.42 17.26 -18.03
C VAL A 13 -30.00 17.32 -16.63
N ASP A 14 -30.37 16.16 -16.09
CA ASP A 14 -30.60 16.00 -14.66
C ASP A 14 -29.30 15.49 -14.05
N SER A 15 -28.34 16.40 -13.82
CA SER A 15 -27.19 16.09 -12.98
C SER A 15 -27.62 16.29 -11.53
N GLY A 16 -28.35 15.31 -11.00
CA GLY A 16 -28.62 15.20 -9.58
C GLY A 16 -27.30 15.28 -8.79
N ILE A 17 -27.37 15.85 -7.59
CA ILE A 17 -26.23 16.09 -6.71
C ILE A 17 -25.48 14.77 -6.48
N SER A 18 -24.33 14.61 -7.15
CA SER A 18 -23.43 13.49 -6.94
C SER A 18 -22.59 13.80 -5.70
N LEU A 19 -22.94 13.17 -4.57
CA LEU A 19 -22.11 13.21 -3.37
C LEU A 19 -20.88 12.32 -3.60
N ASP A 20 -19.70 12.94 -3.69
CA ASP A 20 -18.42 12.24 -3.85
C ASP A 20 -17.91 11.74 -2.48
N VAL A 21 -18.51 10.65 -2.00
CA VAL A 21 -18.21 10.03 -0.69
C VAL A 21 -17.18 8.90 -0.78
N SER A 22 -16.65 8.60 -1.96
CA SER A 22 -15.75 7.47 -2.20
C SER A 22 -14.56 7.85 -3.07
N TYR A 23 -13.38 7.26 -2.83
CA TYR A 23 -12.23 7.46 -3.71
C TYR A 23 -12.54 6.99 -5.13
N LYS A 24 -12.07 7.76 -6.13
CA LYS A 24 -12.08 7.38 -7.53
C LYS A 24 -11.13 6.20 -7.77
N MET A 25 -11.67 5.00 -7.97
CA MET A 25 -10.91 3.75 -8.13
C MET A 25 -10.91 3.19 -9.56
N ASP A 26 -11.43 3.93 -10.54
CA ASP A 26 -11.59 3.55 -11.96
C ASP A 26 -10.48 4.12 -12.87
N TYR A 27 -9.29 4.43 -12.33
CA TYR A 27 -8.13 4.74 -13.17
C TYR A 27 -7.67 3.49 -13.95
N PRO A 28 -6.86 3.65 -15.02
CA PRO A 28 -6.40 2.51 -15.83
C PRO A 28 -5.75 1.36 -15.05
N GLU A 29 -5.08 1.66 -13.93
CA GLU A 29 -4.43 0.69 -13.06
C GLU A 29 -4.93 0.85 -11.63
N MET A 30 -5.09 -0.24 -10.87
CA MET A 30 -5.39 -0.15 -9.43
C MET A 30 -4.25 0.50 -8.66
N GLY A 31 -3.01 0.16 -9.01
CA GLY A 31 -1.80 0.69 -8.39
C GLY A 31 -0.78 -0.38 -8.06
N LEU A 32 0.25 0.03 -7.33
CA LEU A 32 1.27 -0.87 -6.81
C LEU A 32 0.86 -1.47 -5.48
N CYS A 33 1.22 -2.74 -5.28
CA CYS A 33 1.30 -3.37 -3.97
C CYS A 33 2.76 -3.80 -3.74
N ILE A 34 3.47 -3.05 -2.89
CA ILE A 34 4.84 -3.38 -2.49
C ILE A 34 4.78 -4.25 -1.24
N ILE A 35 5.29 -5.48 -1.32
CA ILE A 35 5.38 -6.40 -0.18
C ILE A 35 6.85 -6.52 0.22
N ILE A 36 7.20 -6.05 1.41
CA ILE A 36 8.53 -6.21 2.01
C ILE A 36 8.44 -7.32 3.05
N ASN A 37 9.07 -8.45 2.75
CA ASN A 37 9.06 -9.67 3.56
C ASN A 37 10.43 -9.91 4.17
N ASN A 38 10.66 -9.42 5.38
CA ASN A 38 11.90 -9.65 6.12
C ASN A 38 11.73 -10.85 7.04
N LYS A 39 12.44 -11.92 6.69
CA LYS A 39 12.45 -13.21 7.36
C LYS A 39 13.75 -13.44 8.11
N ASN A 40 14.87 -13.22 7.42
CA ASN A 40 16.21 -13.48 7.92
C ASN A 40 16.89 -12.16 8.29
N PHE A 41 17.44 -12.09 9.49
CA PHE A 41 18.06 -10.89 10.04
C PHE A 41 19.53 -11.15 10.33
N ASP A 42 20.33 -10.09 10.31
CA ASP A 42 21.76 -10.18 10.56
C ASP A 42 22.02 -10.69 11.98
N LYS A 43 22.97 -11.62 12.13
CA LYS A 43 23.25 -12.32 13.40
C LYS A 43 23.56 -11.35 14.56
N ASN A 44 24.18 -10.21 14.26
CA ASN A 44 24.54 -9.19 15.25
C ASN A 44 23.33 -8.45 15.84
N THR A 45 22.16 -8.53 15.21
CA THR A 45 20.93 -7.91 15.72
C THR A 45 20.28 -8.70 16.85
N GLY A 46 20.60 -10.00 16.98
CA GLY A 46 19.95 -10.90 17.92
C GLY A 46 18.48 -11.22 17.59
N MET A 47 17.97 -10.75 16.45
CA MET A 47 16.58 -10.99 16.04
C MET A 47 16.37 -12.41 15.53
N ALA A 48 15.28 -13.04 15.93
CA ALA A 48 14.92 -14.39 15.49
C ALA A 48 14.45 -14.42 14.04
N CYS A 49 14.63 -15.56 13.36
CA CYS A 49 14.02 -15.81 12.05
C CYS A 49 12.49 -15.83 12.16
N ARG A 50 11.79 -15.20 11.21
CA ARG A 50 10.32 -15.11 11.19
C ARG A 50 9.68 -16.26 10.40
N SER A 51 9.78 -17.49 10.93
CA SER A 51 9.11 -18.65 10.36
C SER A 51 7.61 -18.39 10.13
N GLY A 52 7.11 -18.71 8.93
CA GLY A 52 5.71 -18.48 8.53
C GLY A 52 5.47 -17.23 7.66
N THR A 53 6.38 -16.24 7.68
CA THR A 53 6.19 -15.00 6.91
C THR A 53 6.12 -15.20 5.39
N ASP A 54 6.71 -16.28 4.87
CA ASP A 54 6.63 -16.59 3.43
C ASP A 54 5.22 -17.02 3.02
N VAL A 55 4.47 -17.65 3.93
CA VAL A 55 3.06 -17.98 3.73
C VAL A 55 2.22 -16.71 3.69
N ASP A 56 2.47 -15.77 4.61
CA ASP A 56 1.81 -14.45 4.59
C ASP A 56 2.10 -13.71 3.29
N ALA A 57 3.38 -13.64 2.88
CA ALA A 57 3.80 -12.95 1.66
C ALA A 57 3.18 -13.56 0.39
N ALA A 58 3.04 -14.89 0.33
CA ALA A 58 2.39 -15.59 -0.77
C ALA A 58 0.88 -15.30 -0.81
N ASN A 59 0.19 -15.39 0.34
CA ASN A 59 -1.24 -15.12 0.45
C ASN A 59 -1.57 -13.66 0.08
N LEU A 60 -0.75 -12.71 0.54
CA LEU A 60 -0.89 -11.29 0.21
C LEU A 60 -0.65 -11.05 -1.28
N ARG A 61 0.35 -11.70 -1.86
CA ARG A 61 0.61 -11.61 -3.30
C ARG A 61 -0.58 -12.08 -4.12
N GLU A 62 -1.11 -13.26 -3.80
CA GLU A 62 -2.30 -13.81 -4.47
C GLU A 62 -3.49 -12.87 -4.33
N THR A 63 -3.79 -12.44 -3.10
CA THR A 63 -4.91 -11.54 -2.79
C THR A 63 -4.84 -10.24 -3.60
N PHE A 64 -3.70 -9.54 -3.56
CA PHE A 64 -3.58 -8.26 -4.25
C PHE A 64 -3.47 -8.41 -5.78
N THR A 65 -2.97 -9.54 -6.28
CA THR A 65 -3.03 -9.87 -7.71
C THR A 65 -4.48 -10.05 -8.16
N ASN A 66 -5.31 -10.73 -7.37
CA ASN A 66 -6.74 -10.90 -7.65
C ASN A 66 -7.49 -9.55 -7.64
N LEU A 67 -7.08 -8.64 -6.77
CA LEU A 67 -7.52 -7.24 -6.73
C LEU A 67 -6.90 -6.34 -7.81
N LYS A 68 -6.17 -6.92 -8.78
CA LYS A 68 -5.60 -6.24 -9.96
C LYS A 68 -4.49 -5.23 -9.66
N TYR A 69 -3.82 -5.36 -8.52
CA TYR A 69 -2.60 -4.59 -8.24
C TYR A 69 -1.41 -5.18 -8.99
N GLU A 70 -0.47 -4.31 -9.35
CA GLU A 70 0.88 -4.72 -9.74
C GLU A 70 1.67 -5.06 -8.46
N VAL A 71 1.79 -6.36 -8.16
CA VAL A 71 2.42 -6.81 -6.91
C VAL A 71 3.92 -7.02 -7.08
N ARG A 72 4.71 -6.30 -6.28
CA ARG A 72 6.18 -6.42 -6.22
C ARG A 72 6.61 -6.92 -4.84
N ASN A 73 7.01 -8.19 -4.77
CA ASN A 73 7.57 -8.78 -3.55
C ASN A 73 9.08 -8.54 -3.47
N LYS A 74 9.56 -8.16 -2.29
CA LYS A 74 10.98 -8.00 -1.94
C LYS A 74 11.24 -8.74 -0.63
N ASN A 75 12.34 -9.46 -0.55
CA ASN A 75 12.70 -10.28 0.61
C ASN A 75 13.98 -9.76 1.25
N ASP A 76 14.03 -9.84 2.58
CA ASP A 76 15.24 -9.63 3.39
C ASP A 76 16.00 -8.33 3.04
N LEU A 77 15.28 -7.21 3.04
CA LEU A 77 15.86 -5.89 2.79
C LEU A 77 16.48 -5.30 4.05
N THR A 78 17.69 -4.77 3.90
CA THR A 78 18.34 -3.87 4.87
C THR A 78 17.55 -2.58 5.04
N ARG A 79 17.82 -1.84 6.12
CA ARG A 79 17.17 -0.54 6.36
C ARG A 79 17.44 0.46 5.24
N GLU A 80 18.64 0.43 4.67
CA GLU A 80 19.04 1.26 3.53
C GLU A 80 18.23 0.91 2.28
N GLU A 81 18.11 -0.38 1.96
CA GLU A 81 17.34 -0.85 0.80
C GLU A 81 15.84 -0.58 0.94
N ILE A 82 15.27 -0.67 2.15
CA ILE A 82 13.87 -0.26 2.39
C ILE A 82 13.70 1.23 2.07
N LEU A 83 14.60 2.08 2.57
CA LEU A 83 14.53 3.52 2.33
C LEU A 83 14.68 3.86 0.84
N GLU A 84 15.63 3.22 0.15
CA GLU A 84 15.86 3.42 -1.27
C GLU A 84 14.67 2.93 -2.12
N LEU A 85 14.11 1.76 -1.79
CA LEU A 85 12.93 1.22 -2.46
C LEU A 85 11.74 2.17 -2.29
N MET A 86 11.46 2.61 -1.07
CA MET A 86 10.30 3.46 -0.80
C MET A 86 10.47 4.85 -1.42
N HIS A 87 11.69 5.39 -1.42
CA HIS A 87 12.00 6.63 -2.12
C HIS A 87 11.82 6.48 -3.64
N SER A 88 12.39 5.44 -4.26
CA SER A 88 12.29 5.22 -5.71
C SER A 88 10.84 5.01 -6.17
N VAL A 89 10.07 4.19 -5.45
CA VAL A 89 8.64 3.97 -5.72
C VAL A 89 7.85 5.28 -5.60
N SER A 90 8.16 6.14 -4.63
CA SER A 90 7.49 7.45 -4.50
C SER A 90 7.77 8.42 -5.66
N LYS A 91 8.84 8.17 -6.44
CA LYS A 91 9.23 8.98 -7.61
C LYS A 91 8.70 8.43 -8.94
N GLU A 92 8.09 7.26 -8.96
CA GLU A 92 7.37 6.78 -10.14
C GLU A 92 6.18 7.67 -10.48
N ASP A 93 5.76 7.65 -11.75
CA ASP A 93 4.52 8.31 -12.17
C ASP A 93 3.31 7.43 -11.83
N HIS A 94 2.53 7.85 -10.83
CA HIS A 94 1.30 7.17 -10.42
C HIS A 94 0.04 7.80 -11.01
N SER A 95 0.14 8.67 -12.02
CA SER A 95 -1.00 9.43 -12.55
C SER A 95 -2.14 8.53 -13.02
N LYS A 96 -1.81 7.36 -13.59
CA LYS A 96 -2.75 6.35 -14.10
C LYS A 96 -3.16 5.29 -13.07
N ARG A 97 -2.66 5.37 -11.83
CA ARG A 97 -2.94 4.42 -10.76
C ARG A 97 -4.01 4.95 -9.82
N SER A 98 -4.95 4.13 -9.40
CA SER A 98 -6.02 4.52 -8.46
C SER A 98 -5.50 4.72 -7.04
N SER A 99 -4.49 3.96 -6.63
CA SER A 99 -4.06 3.86 -5.23
C SER A 99 -2.62 3.36 -5.06
N PHE A 100 -2.15 3.29 -3.82
CA PHE A 100 -0.88 2.69 -3.46
C PHE A 100 -1.02 1.82 -2.21
N ILE A 101 -0.41 0.64 -2.21
CA ILE A 101 -0.34 -0.26 -1.06
C ILE A 101 1.13 -0.61 -0.76
N CYS A 102 1.49 -0.53 0.52
CA CYS A 102 2.74 -1.07 1.05
C CYS A 102 2.42 -2.02 2.21
N VAL A 103 2.92 -3.25 2.10
CA VAL A 103 2.82 -4.27 3.14
C VAL A 103 4.22 -4.52 3.73
N LEU A 104 4.33 -4.38 5.05
CA LEU A 104 5.57 -4.55 5.79
C LEU A 104 5.44 -5.77 6.73
N LEU A 105 6.20 -6.82 6.45
CA LEU A 105 6.28 -8.05 7.27
C LEU A 105 7.67 -8.14 7.88
N SER A 106 7.83 -7.79 9.17
CA SER A 106 9.15 -7.80 9.82
C SER A 106 9.05 -7.89 11.36
N HIS A 107 10.18 -7.73 12.06
CA HIS A 107 10.16 -7.29 13.46
C HIS A 107 9.82 -5.80 13.55
N GLY A 108 9.29 -5.38 14.69
CA GLY A 108 8.92 -4.00 14.92
C GLY A 108 8.96 -3.60 16.38
N GLU A 109 8.87 -2.30 16.59
CA GLU A 109 8.63 -1.66 17.88
C GLU A 109 7.73 -0.44 17.63
N GLU A 110 7.38 0.30 18.67
CA GLU A 110 6.52 1.46 18.53
C GLU A 110 7.06 2.45 17.48
N GLY A 111 6.30 2.63 16.39
CA GLY A 111 6.62 3.55 15.31
C GLY A 111 7.75 3.11 14.37
N LYS A 112 8.31 1.91 14.50
CA LYS A 112 9.43 1.42 13.68
C LYS A 112 9.23 0.02 13.12
N ILE A 113 9.86 -0.20 11.97
CA ILE A 113 9.98 -1.51 11.30
C ILE A 113 11.45 -1.86 11.17
N PHE A 114 11.82 -3.13 11.29
CA PHE A 114 13.21 -3.54 11.13
C PHE A 114 13.53 -3.93 9.68
N GLY A 115 14.57 -3.31 9.12
CA GLY A 115 15.39 -3.93 8.09
C GLY A 115 16.20 -5.09 8.67
N THR A 116 16.83 -5.89 7.81
CA THR A 116 17.64 -7.04 8.24
C THR A 116 18.79 -6.66 9.18
N ASN A 117 19.28 -5.42 9.07
CA ASN A 117 20.41 -4.88 9.82
C ASN A 117 20.05 -3.80 10.86
N GLY A 118 18.78 -3.42 11.01
CA GLY A 118 18.38 -2.38 11.98
C GLY A 118 17.05 -1.68 11.69
N PRO A 119 16.62 -0.74 12.57
CA PRO A 119 15.30 -0.14 12.49
C PRO A 119 15.18 0.98 11.44
N VAL A 120 13.95 1.20 10.99
CA VAL A 120 13.49 2.30 10.14
C VAL A 120 12.22 2.91 10.74
N ASP A 121 12.18 4.23 10.83
CA ASP A 121 10.98 4.93 11.29
C ASP A 121 9.85 4.84 10.25
N LEU A 122 8.66 4.38 10.67
CA LEU A 122 7.47 4.34 9.81
C LEU A 122 7.07 5.74 9.33
N LYS A 123 7.31 6.77 10.16
CA LYS A 123 7.12 8.18 9.77
C LYS A 123 8.01 8.56 8.58
N LYS A 124 9.24 8.04 8.53
CA LYS A 124 10.15 8.31 7.40
C LYS A 124 9.63 7.64 6.12
N LEU A 125 9.22 6.38 6.19
CA LEU A 125 8.69 5.64 5.04
C LEU A 125 7.43 6.30 4.46
N THR A 126 6.46 6.61 5.33
CA THR A 126 5.21 7.26 4.93
C THR A 126 5.43 8.69 4.43
N SER A 127 6.47 9.38 4.89
CA SER A 127 6.75 10.76 4.46
C SER A 127 7.02 10.90 2.96
N PHE A 128 7.59 9.87 2.30
CA PHE A 128 7.83 9.89 0.87
C PHE A 128 6.54 9.98 0.04
N PHE A 129 5.42 9.53 0.61
CA PHE A 129 4.11 9.45 -0.04
C PHE A 129 3.16 10.57 0.39
N ARG A 130 3.64 11.58 1.13
CA ARG A 130 2.84 12.78 1.40
C ARG A 130 2.45 13.49 0.10
N GLY A 131 1.32 14.18 0.09
CA GLY A 131 0.80 14.85 -1.11
C GLY A 131 1.76 15.89 -1.72
N ASP A 132 2.59 16.52 -0.89
CA ASP A 132 3.63 17.46 -1.33
C ASP A 132 4.91 16.76 -1.86
N CYS A 133 5.14 15.50 -1.50
CA CYS A 133 6.32 14.72 -1.91
C CYS A 133 6.06 13.80 -3.12
N CYS A 134 4.85 13.23 -3.22
CA CYS A 134 4.41 12.33 -4.29
C CYS A 134 3.11 12.86 -4.92
N ARG A 135 3.25 13.87 -5.79
CA ARG A 135 2.11 14.63 -6.33
C ARG A 135 1.11 13.76 -7.07
N THR A 136 1.55 12.73 -7.79
CA THR A 136 0.71 11.82 -8.59
C THR A 136 -0.16 10.88 -7.75
N LEU A 137 0.06 10.83 -6.42
CA LEU A 137 -0.78 10.14 -5.42
C LEU A 137 -1.57 11.11 -4.52
N THR A 138 -1.57 12.41 -4.81
CA THR A 138 -2.40 13.39 -4.08
C THR A 138 -3.88 13.07 -4.27
N GLY A 139 -4.65 13.06 -3.19
CA GLY A 139 -6.08 12.71 -3.22
C GLY A 139 -6.39 11.21 -3.40
N LYS A 140 -5.38 10.37 -3.65
CA LYS A 140 -5.54 8.92 -3.82
C LYS A 140 -5.24 8.17 -2.51
N PRO A 141 -5.90 7.04 -2.21
CA PRO A 141 -5.65 6.30 -0.99
C PRO A 141 -4.25 5.67 -0.99
N LYS A 142 -3.57 5.77 0.16
CA LYS A 142 -2.24 5.22 0.42
C LYS A 142 -2.33 4.32 1.65
N LEU A 143 -2.27 3.01 1.44
CA LEU A 143 -2.49 2.03 2.50
C LEU A 143 -1.16 1.43 2.95
N PHE A 144 -0.91 1.49 4.24
CA PHE A 144 0.22 0.81 4.87
C PHE A 144 -0.32 -0.29 5.78
N ILE A 145 -0.02 -1.54 5.42
CA ILE A 145 -0.41 -2.74 6.17
C ILE A 145 0.83 -3.26 6.88
N ILE A 146 0.80 -3.30 8.21
CA ILE A 146 2.00 -3.55 9.01
C ILE A 146 1.76 -4.78 9.88
N GLN A 147 2.49 -5.85 9.61
CA GLN A 147 2.57 -7.04 10.45
C GLN A 147 3.96 -7.09 11.08
N VAL A 148 4.02 -6.82 12.39
CA VAL A 148 5.26 -6.81 13.15
C VAL A 148 5.25 -7.79 14.30
N THR A 149 6.39 -8.43 14.52
CA THR A 149 6.66 -9.16 15.78
C THR A 149 7.37 -8.20 16.74
N ILE A 150 6.77 -7.98 17.91
CA ILE A 150 7.31 -7.10 18.96
C ILE A 150 7.90 -7.99 20.08
N PRO A 151 9.17 -7.82 20.45
CA PRO A 151 9.77 -8.59 21.55
C PRO A 151 9.05 -8.34 22.88
N GLY A 152 8.68 -9.40 23.59
CA GLY A 152 8.11 -9.32 24.95
C GLY A 152 6.58 -9.18 25.01
N GLU A 153 5.90 -8.97 23.89
CA GLU A 153 4.45 -9.20 23.82
C GLU A 153 4.20 -10.70 23.65
N ILE A 154 3.65 -11.33 24.70
CA ILE A 154 3.04 -12.65 24.58
C ILE A 154 1.92 -12.50 23.55
N GLN A 155 2.01 -13.19 22.41
CA GLN A 155 0.86 -13.36 21.52
C GLN A 155 -0.28 -13.93 22.37
N ARG A 156 -1.25 -13.09 22.73
CA ARG A 156 -2.55 -13.62 23.08
C ARG A 156 -3.04 -14.30 21.81
N THR A 157 -3.20 -15.62 21.89
CA THR A 157 -3.82 -16.43 20.84
C THR A 157 -5.29 -16.05 20.77
N ASP A 158 -5.57 -14.85 20.28
CA ASP A 158 -6.86 -14.48 19.73
C ASP A 158 -6.77 -14.75 18.22
N PRO A 159 -7.72 -15.48 17.61
CA PRO A 159 -7.67 -15.89 16.20
C PRO A 159 -7.84 -14.75 15.18
N GLY A 160 -7.47 -13.51 15.53
CA GLY A 160 -7.44 -12.36 14.63
C GLY A 160 -6.34 -11.39 15.07
N SER A 161 -5.17 -11.48 14.44
CA SER A 161 -4.07 -10.53 14.67
C SER A 161 -4.52 -9.10 14.39
N SER A 162 -4.22 -8.21 15.31
CA SER A 162 -4.47 -6.76 15.22
C SER A 162 -3.64 -6.15 14.10
N SER A 163 -4.30 -5.81 12.99
CA SER A 163 -3.74 -4.98 11.94
C SER A 163 -3.76 -3.52 12.37
N HIS A 164 -2.58 -2.89 12.47
CA HIS A 164 -2.51 -1.44 12.55
C HIS A 164 -2.64 -0.87 11.14
N PHE A 165 -3.85 -0.40 10.82
CA PHE A 165 -4.13 0.33 9.58
C PHE A 165 -3.82 1.81 9.78
N VAL A 166 -2.84 2.33 9.04
CA VAL A 166 -2.55 3.78 9.02
C VAL A 166 -3.11 4.35 7.72
N GLN A 167 -4.25 5.03 7.81
CA GLN A 167 -4.81 5.82 6.71
C GLN A 167 -4.39 7.30 6.90
N ARG A 168 -3.71 7.88 5.91
CA ARG A 168 -3.40 9.32 5.83
C ARG A 168 -3.70 9.88 4.46
#